data_AF-A0A6V8EQP5-F1
#
_entry.id   AF-A0A6V8EQP5-F1
#
_cell.length_a   1.000
_cell.length_b   1.000
_cell.length_c   1.000
_cell.angle_alpha   90.00
_cell.angle_beta   90.00
_cell.angle_gamma   90.00
#
_symmetry.space_group_name_H-M   'P 1'
#
loop_
_entity.id
_entity.type
_entity.pdbx_description
1 polymer ?
#
loop_
_entity_poly.entity_id
_entity_poly.type
_entity_poly.pdbx_seq_one_letter_code
_entity_poly.pdbx_strand_id
1 'polypeptide(L)'
;MARWAPHLIGLLTPISAAVTLLIGGWWMLTPIVLLLGLYPFLDSIAGSSTVHDVEEEGQGHNVIVHLHGILVPVVVICLLYRVWVGLGSVSIIIPALSAGLATGAAGVVAAHELGHRRPRSSSWWLGRLDLLCVLYLHFTVEHNHTHHKHWARKVDPTSSPWGRSVYGHLVRTVPRQLRNAYRIRKKDTTISILVELALLASLAAWGLPYFAAFVGQAFVAIYLLEFVNFIQHHGLERGEDERPNAGHAWESRTRWSRYTLMNLPLHAAHHLRSSTPYERLRPYDESPQLPGGYYQMFWIALIPPLFNRLMQKSANHSGGVGGA
;
A
#
# COMPACT_ATOMS: atom_id res chain seq x y z
N MET A 1 19.24 -20.61 -6.31
CA MET A 1 18.87 -19.24 -6.72
C MET A 1 18.80 -18.39 -5.46
N ALA A 2 19.27 -17.13 -5.49
CA ALA A 2 19.23 -16.28 -4.30
C ALA A 2 17.77 -16.03 -3.87
N ARG A 3 17.47 -16.18 -2.56
CA ARG A 3 16.09 -16.12 -2.04
C ARG A 3 15.41 -14.75 -2.25
N TRP A 4 16.19 -13.68 -2.40
CA TRP A 4 15.70 -12.33 -2.72
C TRP A 4 15.35 -12.11 -4.18
N ALA A 5 15.82 -12.96 -5.11
CA ALA A 5 15.66 -12.73 -6.55
C ALA A 5 14.19 -12.64 -7.01
N PRO A 6 13.24 -13.42 -6.48
CA PRO A 6 11.83 -13.29 -6.85
C PRO A 6 11.24 -11.91 -6.57
N HIS A 7 11.68 -11.21 -5.51
CA HIS A 7 11.19 -9.87 -5.15
C HIS A 7 11.60 -8.79 -6.15
N LEU A 8 12.58 -9.04 -7.03
CA LEU A 8 12.90 -8.13 -8.14
C LEU A 8 11.71 -7.91 -9.08
N ILE A 9 10.78 -8.86 -9.14
CA ILE A 9 9.61 -8.77 -10.01
C ILE A 9 8.68 -7.61 -9.62
N GLY A 10 8.70 -7.21 -8.33
CA GLY A 10 7.99 -6.01 -7.86
C GLY A 10 8.44 -4.73 -8.55
N LEU A 11 9.71 -4.66 -8.99
CA LEU A 11 10.27 -3.49 -9.68
C LEU A 11 9.72 -3.31 -11.10
N LEU A 12 9.09 -4.34 -11.71
CA LEU A 12 8.52 -4.22 -13.06
C LEU A 12 7.48 -3.10 -13.16
N THR A 13 6.65 -2.94 -12.14
CA THR A 13 5.60 -1.93 -12.12
C THR A 13 6.17 -0.50 -12.15
N PRO A 14 7.01 -0.07 -11.17
CA PRO A 14 7.55 1.28 -11.19
C PRO A 14 8.51 1.54 -12.36
N ILE A 15 9.30 0.55 -12.79
CA ILE A 15 10.17 0.69 -13.97
C ILE A 15 9.33 0.89 -15.24
N SER A 16 8.31 0.05 -15.46
CA SER A 16 7.44 0.19 -16.63
C SER A 16 6.69 1.52 -16.63
N ALA A 17 6.26 2.02 -15.47
CA ALA A 17 5.65 3.35 -15.36
C ALA A 17 6.62 4.45 -15.78
N ALA A 18 7.84 4.48 -15.22
CA ALA A 18 8.85 5.48 -15.56
C ALA A 18 9.17 5.44 -17.07
N VAL A 19 9.45 4.26 -17.62
CA VAL A 19 9.79 4.10 -19.05
C VAL A 19 8.64 4.53 -19.96
N THR A 20 7.42 4.07 -19.66
CA THR A 20 6.26 4.35 -20.53
C THR A 20 5.78 5.78 -20.42
N LEU A 21 5.97 6.45 -19.28
CA LEU A 21 5.76 7.89 -19.13
C LEU A 21 6.80 8.71 -19.91
N LEU A 22 8.02 8.21 -20.11
CA LEU A 22 9.02 8.85 -20.99
C LEU A 22 8.70 8.64 -22.47
N ILE A 23 8.20 7.46 -22.86
CA ILE A 23 7.83 7.14 -24.25
C ILE A 23 6.52 7.84 -24.66
N GLY A 24 5.44 7.62 -23.91
CA GLY A 24 4.14 8.25 -24.14
C GLY A 24 3.17 7.44 -24.99
N GLY A 25 2.11 8.12 -25.43
CA GLY A 25 1.00 7.49 -26.14
C GLY A 25 0.34 6.37 -25.32
N TRP A 26 -0.15 5.35 -26.02
CA TRP A 26 -0.87 4.24 -25.41
C TRP A 26 0.01 3.32 -24.55
N TRP A 27 1.34 3.41 -24.66
CA TRP A 27 2.27 2.66 -23.81
C TRP A 27 2.10 2.97 -22.33
N MET A 28 1.62 4.16 -21.98
CA MET A 28 1.33 4.54 -20.59
C MET A 28 0.22 3.69 -19.95
N LEU A 29 -0.54 2.90 -20.72
CA LEU A 29 -1.45 1.89 -20.18
C LEU A 29 -0.73 0.69 -19.55
N THR A 30 0.58 0.52 -19.75
CA THR A 30 1.31 -0.69 -19.33
C THR A 30 1.18 -0.98 -17.83
N PRO A 31 1.41 -0.03 -16.89
CA PRO A 31 1.24 -0.31 -15.46
C PRO A 31 -0.20 -0.67 -15.08
N ILE A 32 -1.19 -0.08 -15.77
CA ILE A 32 -2.61 -0.40 -15.59
C ILE A 32 -2.88 -1.85 -16.02
N VAL A 33 -2.42 -2.23 -17.21
CA VAL A 33 -2.56 -3.60 -17.74
C VAL A 33 -1.80 -4.60 -16.86
N LEU A 34 -0.61 -4.26 -16.36
CA LEU A 34 0.17 -5.12 -15.47
C LEU A 34 -0.58 -5.34 -14.15
N LEU A 35 -0.89 -4.28 -13.41
CA LEU A 35 -1.44 -4.39 -12.06
C LEU A 35 -2.89 -4.85 -12.02
N LEU A 36 -3.73 -4.35 -12.93
CA LEU A 36 -5.17 -4.60 -12.91
C LEU A 36 -5.58 -5.70 -13.88
N GLY A 37 -4.80 -5.95 -14.93
CA GLY A 37 -5.03 -7.04 -15.88
C GLY A 37 -4.25 -8.29 -15.51
N LEU A 38 -2.93 -8.26 -15.71
CA LEU A 38 -2.08 -9.44 -15.70
C LEU A 38 -1.85 -10.02 -14.29
N TYR A 39 -1.54 -9.18 -13.31
CA TYR A 39 -1.15 -9.61 -11.96
C TYR A 39 -2.23 -10.43 -11.24
N PRO A 40 -3.54 -10.10 -11.30
CA PRO A 40 -4.60 -10.96 -10.75
C PRO A 40 -4.57 -12.40 -11.28
N PHE A 41 -4.25 -12.59 -12.57
CA PHE A 41 -4.12 -13.93 -13.15
C PHE A 41 -2.82 -14.60 -12.70
N LEU A 42 -1.70 -13.88 -12.70
CA LEU A 42 -0.42 -14.41 -12.24
C LEU A 42 -0.46 -14.83 -10.77
N ASP A 43 -1.17 -14.09 -9.93
CA ASP A 43 -1.39 -14.42 -8.52
C ASP A 43 -2.17 -15.73 -8.35
N SER A 44 -3.13 -16.02 -9.25
CA SER A 44 -3.88 -17.27 -9.22
C SER A 44 -3.04 -18.50 -9.59
N ILE A 45 -2.13 -18.36 -10.55
CA ILE A 45 -1.32 -19.48 -11.07
C ILE A 45 -0.01 -19.67 -10.31
N ALA A 46 0.51 -18.61 -9.67
CA ALA A 46 1.75 -18.69 -8.89
C ALA A 46 1.62 -19.56 -7.63
N GLY A 47 0.38 -19.83 -7.20
CA GLY A 47 0.07 -20.62 -6.02
C GLY A 47 0.48 -19.94 -4.71
N SER A 48 0.31 -20.68 -3.62
CA SER A 48 0.65 -20.20 -2.27
C SER A 48 1.90 -20.89 -1.74
N SER A 49 2.63 -20.23 -0.85
CA SER A 49 3.68 -20.86 -0.05
C SER A 49 3.27 -20.94 1.42
N THR A 50 3.26 -22.16 1.94
CA THR A 50 3.14 -22.45 3.38
C THR A 50 4.50 -22.43 4.08
N VAL A 51 5.59 -22.32 3.32
CA VAL A 51 6.94 -22.45 3.87
C VAL A 51 7.22 -21.25 4.77
N HIS A 52 7.59 -21.55 6.02
CA HIS A 52 8.28 -20.62 6.92
C HIS A 52 9.72 -20.39 6.43
N ASP A 53 9.90 -20.11 5.13
CA ASP A 53 11.17 -19.69 4.57
C ASP A 53 11.42 -18.29 5.13
N VAL A 54 11.95 -18.25 6.34
CA VAL A 54 12.53 -17.04 6.91
C VAL A 54 13.65 -16.68 5.96
N GLU A 55 13.46 -15.61 5.21
CA GLU A 55 14.54 -15.08 4.41
C GLU A 55 15.55 -14.51 5.41
N GLU A 56 16.77 -15.05 5.41
CA GLU A 56 17.84 -14.45 6.19
C GLU A 56 18.05 -13.02 5.72
N GLU A 57 18.35 -12.12 6.66
CA GLU A 57 18.56 -10.71 6.36
C GLU A 57 19.67 -10.58 5.31
N GLY A 58 19.26 -10.21 4.11
CA GLY A 58 20.12 -10.20 2.94
C GLY A 58 20.24 -8.78 2.41
N GLN A 59 21.47 -8.36 2.10
CA GLN A 59 21.71 -7.07 1.44
C GLN A 59 20.83 -6.88 0.19
N GLY A 60 20.45 -7.96 -0.50
CA GLY A 60 19.53 -7.93 -1.65
C GLY A 60 18.14 -7.40 -1.32
N HIS A 61 17.49 -7.88 -0.25
CA HIS A 61 16.16 -7.39 0.16
C HIS A 61 16.20 -5.91 0.52
N ASN A 62 17.25 -5.50 1.21
CA ASN A 62 17.47 -4.11 1.57
C ASN A 62 17.68 -3.23 0.32
N VAL A 63 18.44 -3.69 -0.68
CA VAL A 63 18.58 -2.97 -1.95
C VAL A 63 17.23 -2.86 -2.67
N ILE A 64 16.45 -3.93 -2.72
CA ILE A 64 15.16 -3.97 -3.41
C ILE A 64 14.17 -2.95 -2.85
N VAL A 65 14.03 -2.85 -1.52
CA VAL A 65 13.10 -1.87 -0.93
C VAL A 65 13.55 -0.43 -1.19
N HIS A 66 14.86 -0.15 -1.19
CA HIS A 66 15.37 1.17 -1.55
C HIS A 66 15.21 1.47 -3.04
N LEU A 67 15.31 0.48 -3.92
CA LEU A 67 15.03 0.66 -5.34
C LEU A 67 13.56 1.01 -5.57
N HIS A 68 12.63 0.33 -4.87
CA HIS A 68 11.21 0.72 -4.92
C HIS A 68 11.02 2.16 -4.45
N GLY A 69 11.62 2.53 -3.31
CA GLY A 69 11.52 3.90 -2.79
C GLY A 69 12.11 4.94 -3.75
N ILE A 70 13.33 4.74 -4.27
CA ILE A 70 13.96 5.66 -5.24
C ILE A 70 13.13 5.80 -6.52
N LEU A 71 12.45 4.74 -6.97
CA LEU A 71 11.65 4.81 -8.17
C LEU A 71 10.37 5.64 -8.01
N VAL A 72 9.88 5.90 -6.79
CA VAL A 72 8.70 6.75 -6.56
C VAL A 72 8.90 8.19 -7.05
N PRO A 73 9.91 8.95 -6.57
CA PRO A 73 10.16 10.28 -7.09
C PRO A 73 10.53 10.24 -8.58
N VAL A 74 11.18 9.18 -9.07
CA VAL A 74 11.46 9.03 -10.52
C VAL A 74 10.16 8.95 -11.32
N VAL A 75 9.21 8.10 -10.92
CA VAL A 75 7.89 7.99 -11.60
C VAL A 75 7.14 9.32 -11.57
N VAL A 76 7.15 10.02 -10.44
CA VAL A 76 6.53 11.35 -10.32
C VAL A 76 7.22 12.36 -11.25
N ILE A 77 8.55 12.39 -11.31
CA ILE A 77 9.29 13.26 -12.23
C ILE A 77 8.94 12.92 -13.68
N CYS A 78 8.88 11.63 -14.05
CA CYS A 78 8.46 11.19 -15.38
C CYS A 78 7.02 11.62 -15.71
N LEU A 79 6.11 11.61 -14.73
CA LEU A 79 4.75 12.12 -14.89
C LEU A 79 4.74 13.63 -15.16
N LEU A 80 5.45 14.42 -14.38
CA LEU A 80 5.53 15.88 -14.57
C LEU A 80 6.23 16.24 -15.89
N TYR A 81 7.26 15.47 -16.28
CA TYR A 81 7.88 15.55 -17.59
C TYR A 81 6.89 15.24 -18.72
N ARG A 82 6.07 14.19 -18.57
CA ARG A 82 5.01 13.84 -19.53
C ARG A 82 4.00 14.97 -19.71
N VAL A 83 3.61 15.63 -18.62
CA VAL A 83 2.76 16.82 -18.69
C VAL A 83 3.45 17.95 -19.46
N TRP A 84 4.75 18.15 -19.23
CA TRP A 84 5.53 19.20 -19.89
C TRP A 84 5.71 18.99 -21.40
N VAL A 85 6.09 17.79 -21.85
CA VAL A 85 6.27 17.48 -23.29
C VAL A 85 4.94 17.29 -24.04
N GLY A 86 3.84 17.18 -23.30
CA GLY A 86 2.50 16.97 -23.83
C GLY A 86 2.02 15.53 -23.75
N LEU A 87 0.71 15.40 -23.62
CA LEU A 87 0.02 14.12 -23.42
C LEU A 87 -0.22 13.35 -24.73
N GLY A 88 -0.06 14.00 -25.89
CA GLY A 88 -0.36 13.42 -27.19
C GLY A 88 -1.86 13.15 -27.35
N SER A 89 -2.20 11.93 -27.78
CA SER A 89 -3.59 11.51 -28.02
C SER A 89 -4.35 11.01 -26.78
N VAL A 90 -3.68 10.90 -25.63
CA VAL A 90 -4.32 10.42 -24.40
C VAL A 90 -4.72 11.56 -23.49
N SER A 91 -5.75 11.35 -22.67
CA SER A 91 -6.08 12.28 -21.60
C SER A 91 -5.10 12.15 -20.43
N ILE A 92 -5.04 13.17 -19.59
CA ILE A 92 -4.21 13.22 -18.37
C ILE A 92 -4.52 12.09 -17.37
N ILE A 93 -5.70 11.49 -17.49
CA ILE A 93 -6.17 10.39 -16.64
C ILE A 93 -5.26 9.17 -16.80
N ILE A 94 -4.85 8.83 -18.03
CA ILE A 94 -4.02 7.64 -18.29
C ILE A 94 -2.66 7.73 -17.57
N PRO A 95 -1.83 8.77 -17.79
CA PRO A 95 -0.55 8.89 -17.08
C PRO A 95 -0.73 9.07 -15.57
N ALA A 96 -1.77 9.76 -15.10
CA ALA A 96 -2.04 9.89 -13.66
C ALA A 96 -2.40 8.55 -13.00
N LEU A 97 -3.28 7.76 -13.63
CA LEU A 97 -3.62 6.39 -13.18
C LEU A 97 -2.38 5.49 -13.21
N SER A 98 -1.62 5.54 -14.31
CA SER A 98 -0.41 4.75 -14.51
C SER A 98 0.64 5.02 -13.42
N ALA A 99 0.95 6.31 -13.20
CA ALA A 99 1.86 6.73 -12.15
C ALA A 99 1.32 6.38 -10.76
N GLY A 100 0.04 6.66 -10.48
CA GLY A 100 -0.55 6.46 -9.16
C GLY A 100 -0.66 4.99 -8.76
N LEU A 101 -0.96 4.11 -9.72
CA LEU A 101 -0.91 2.66 -9.52
C LEU A 101 0.50 2.18 -9.20
N ALA A 102 1.51 2.72 -9.88
CA ALA A 102 2.91 2.39 -9.62
C ALA A 102 3.41 2.94 -8.27
N THR A 103 3.17 4.23 -7.97
CA THR A 103 3.56 4.84 -6.70
C THR A 103 2.78 4.26 -5.52
N GLY A 104 1.55 3.81 -5.71
CA GLY A 104 0.79 3.06 -4.70
C GLY A 104 1.33 1.64 -4.48
N ALA A 105 1.45 0.83 -5.54
CA ALA A 105 1.84 -0.57 -5.39
C ALA A 105 3.32 -0.77 -4.98
N ALA A 106 4.23 0.06 -5.52
CA ALA A 106 5.66 0.01 -5.19
C ALA A 106 6.01 0.97 -4.05
N GLY A 107 5.56 2.22 -4.19
CA GLY A 107 6.05 3.32 -3.38
C GLY A 107 5.50 3.35 -1.97
N VAL A 108 4.19 3.24 -1.81
CA VAL A 108 3.57 3.21 -0.48
C VAL A 108 4.03 1.99 0.32
N VAL A 109 4.19 0.84 -0.34
CA VAL A 109 4.68 -0.38 0.32
C VAL A 109 6.14 -0.21 0.77
N ALA A 110 6.99 0.39 -0.07
CA ALA A 110 8.36 0.72 0.32
C ALA A 110 8.39 1.76 1.44
N ALA A 111 7.58 2.82 1.34
CA ALA A 111 7.49 3.86 2.35
C ALA A 111 7.00 3.34 3.70
N HIS A 112 6.09 2.37 3.68
CA HIS A 112 5.63 1.66 4.86
C HIS A 112 6.77 0.94 5.57
N GLU A 113 7.55 0.13 4.85
CA GLU A 113 8.72 -0.59 5.38
C GLU A 113 9.82 0.38 5.85
N LEU A 114 10.19 1.34 5.00
CA LEU A 114 11.24 2.33 5.27
C LEU A 114 10.85 3.26 6.43
N GLY A 115 9.55 3.52 6.62
CA GLY A 115 9.01 4.34 7.70
C GLY A 115 9.10 3.72 9.10
N HIS A 116 9.25 2.39 9.21
CA HIS A 116 9.52 1.69 10.47
C HIS A 116 10.99 1.68 10.86
N ARG A 117 11.89 2.03 9.93
CA ARG A 117 13.32 2.08 10.20
C ARG A 117 13.67 3.24 11.12
N ARG A 118 14.91 3.22 11.62
CA ARG A 118 15.43 4.21 12.59
C ARG A 118 15.06 5.64 12.14
N PRO A 119 14.34 6.41 12.99
CA PRO A 119 13.95 7.77 12.66
C PRO A 119 15.15 8.62 12.24
N ARG A 120 14.97 9.44 11.20
CA ARG A 120 16.01 10.32 10.60
C ARG A 120 17.18 9.60 9.90
N SER A 121 17.15 8.28 9.74
CA SER A 121 18.07 7.58 8.83
C SER A 121 17.79 7.93 7.37
N SER A 122 18.73 7.60 6.47
CA SER A 122 18.53 7.74 5.02
C SER A 122 17.30 6.97 4.53
N SER A 123 17.13 5.73 5.00
CA SER A 123 15.93 4.93 4.70
C SER A 123 14.65 5.62 5.15
N TRP A 124 14.63 6.14 6.39
CA TRP A 124 13.46 6.83 6.92
C TRP A 124 13.11 8.08 6.10
N TRP A 125 14.12 8.87 5.70
CA TRP A 125 13.91 10.03 4.84
C TRP A 125 13.43 9.66 3.44
N LEU A 126 13.90 8.55 2.87
CA LEU A 126 13.38 8.04 1.61
C LEU A 126 11.89 7.69 1.73
N GLY A 127 11.48 6.95 2.77
CA GLY A 127 10.06 6.67 3.00
C GLY A 127 9.21 7.94 3.23
N ARG A 128 9.78 8.98 3.85
CA ARG A 128 9.12 10.30 3.95
C ARG A 128 8.99 11.00 2.60
N LEU A 129 10.01 10.94 1.75
CA LEU A 129 9.97 11.49 0.39
C LEU A 129 8.90 10.78 -0.44
N ASP A 130 8.82 9.45 -0.35
CA ASP A 130 7.82 8.65 -1.07
C ASP A 130 6.39 9.04 -0.65
N LEU A 131 6.15 9.23 0.66
CA LEU A 131 4.86 9.68 1.16
C LEU A 131 4.53 11.12 0.74
N LEU A 132 5.53 12.01 0.62
CA LEU A 132 5.33 13.35 0.06
C LEU A 132 4.91 13.28 -1.42
N CYS A 133 5.54 12.38 -2.18
CA CYS A 133 5.21 12.12 -3.59
C CYS A 133 3.76 11.64 -3.80
N VAL A 134 3.06 11.21 -2.74
CA VAL A 134 1.65 10.78 -2.80
C VAL A 134 0.73 11.55 -1.84
N LEU A 135 1.17 12.68 -1.27
CA LEU A 135 0.39 13.55 -0.36
C LEU A 135 -0.14 12.82 0.90
N TYR A 136 0.70 11.95 1.47
CA TYR A 136 0.31 11.11 2.60
C TYR A 136 1.33 11.11 3.75
N LEU A 137 2.04 12.22 3.97
CA LEU A 137 3.09 12.35 5.00
C LEU A 137 2.60 12.07 6.43
N HIS A 138 1.32 12.30 6.74
CA HIS A 138 0.80 12.01 8.07
C HIS A 138 0.78 10.51 8.41
N PHE A 139 0.87 9.63 7.41
CA PHE A 139 0.83 8.18 7.55
C PHE A 139 1.84 7.64 8.57
N THR A 140 3.11 8.04 8.53
CA THR A 140 4.09 7.51 9.50
C THR A 140 3.75 7.85 10.95
N VAL A 141 3.08 8.99 11.18
CA VAL A 141 2.63 9.35 12.52
C VAL A 141 1.46 8.45 12.92
N GLU A 142 0.44 8.37 12.08
CA GLU A 142 -0.75 7.60 12.40
C GLU A 142 -0.45 6.10 12.52
N HIS A 143 0.27 5.56 11.54
CA HIS A 143 0.59 4.15 11.47
C HIS A 143 1.41 3.69 12.67
N ASN A 144 2.50 4.41 12.98
CA ASN A 144 3.47 3.98 13.98
C ASN A 144 3.04 4.31 15.42
N HIS A 145 2.21 5.33 15.63
CA HIS A 145 1.79 5.75 16.98
C HIS A 145 0.34 5.41 17.33
N THR A 146 -0.53 5.23 16.34
CA THR A 146 -1.96 4.92 16.55
C THR A 146 -2.26 3.51 16.11
N HIS A 147 -2.11 3.21 14.82
CA HIS A 147 -2.63 1.98 14.23
C HIS A 147 -1.98 0.73 14.84
N HIS A 148 -0.65 0.64 14.90
CA HIS A 148 0.05 -0.50 15.54
C HIS A 148 -0.33 -0.72 17.01
N LYS A 149 -0.76 0.32 17.72
CA LYS A 149 -1.22 0.22 19.11
C LYS A 149 -2.68 -0.27 19.19
N HIS A 150 -3.50 0.16 18.24
CA HIS A 150 -4.96 0.04 18.29
C HIS A 150 -5.57 -0.87 17.22
N TRP A 151 -4.76 -1.54 16.40
CA TRP A 151 -5.24 -2.41 15.33
C TRP A 151 -6.27 -3.43 15.83
N ALA A 152 -7.26 -3.69 14.98
CA ALA A 152 -8.47 -4.44 15.27
C ALA A 152 -9.34 -3.90 16.43
N ARG A 153 -9.16 -2.63 16.84
CA ARG A 153 -10.09 -1.96 17.78
C ARG A 153 -10.92 -0.92 17.05
N LYS A 154 -12.14 -0.68 17.55
CA LYS A 154 -13.06 0.33 17.00
C LYS A 154 -12.50 1.77 16.96
N VAL A 155 -11.52 2.08 17.80
CA VAL A 155 -10.87 3.40 17.87
C VAL A 155 -9.87 3.63 16.71
N ASP A 156 -9.34 2.56 16.13
CA ASP A 156 -8.39 2.62 15.02
C ASP A 156 -9.10 2.96 13.70
N PRO A 157 -8.72 4.05 13.00
CA PRO A 157 -9.41 4.47 11.78
C PRO A 157 -9.39 3.47 10.63
N THR A 158 -8.34 2.65 10.55
CA THR A 158 -8.14 1.65 9.49
C THR A 158 -8.87 0.33 9.79
N SER A 159 -9.37 0.15 11.02
CA SER A 159 -10.22 -0.99 11.35
C SER A 159 -11.57 -0.90 10.61
N SER A 160 -11.98 -2.02 10.03
CA SER A 160 -13.09 -2.08 9.08
C SER A 160 -14.11 -3.15 9.50
N PRO A 161 -15.20 -2.86 10.22
CA PRO A 161 -16.22 -3.84 10.60
C PRO A 161 -16.86 -4.51 9.38
N TRP A 162 -17.45 -5.68 9.63
CA TRP A 162 -18.26 -6.41 8.66
C TRP A 162 -19.32 -5.52 8.01
N GLY A 163 -19.54 -5.70 6.71
CA GLY A 163 -20.52 -4.94 5.93
C GLY A 163 -19.99 -3.61 5.39
N ARG A 164 -18.83 -3.11 5.86
CA ARG A 164 -18.25 -1.87 5.32
C ARG A 164 -17.81 -2.06 3.87
N SER A 165 -18.25 -1.16 2.98
CA SER A 165 -17.73 -1.10 1.60
C SER A 165 -16.38 -0.39 1.56
N VAL A 166 -15.55 -0.70 0.55
CA VAL A 166 -14.26 -0.01 0.33
C VAL A 166 -14.45 1.50 0.12
N TYR A 167 -15.54 1.91 -0.54
CA TYR A 167 -15.89 3.31 -0.75
C TYR A 167 -16.19 4.03 0.56
N GLY A 168 -17.03 3.42 1.42
CA GLY A 168 -17.34 3.96 2.74
C GLY A 168 -16.14 3.94 3.67
N HIS A 169 -15.23 2.97 3.51
CA HIS A 169 -13.96 2.92 4.23
C HIS A 169 -13.08 4.12 3.86
N LEU A 170 -12.81 4.34 2.58
CA LEU A 170 -11.95 5.41 2.06
C LEU A 170 -12.37 6.80 2.57
N VAL A 171 -13.66 7.13 2.45
CA VAL A 171 -14.19 8.45 2.87
C VAL A 171 -14.05 8.66 4.38
N ARG A 172 -14.08 7.58 5.16
CA ARG A 172 -14.01 7.62 6.62
C ARG A 172 -12.58 7.62 7.15
N THR A 173 -11.71 6.77 6.61
CA THR A 173 -10.40 6.43 7.16
C THR A 173 -9.43 7.61 7.05
N VAL A 174 -9.26 8.19 5.86
CA VAL A 174 -8.29 9.26 5.58
C VAL A 174 -8.45 10.49 6.50
N PRO A 175 -9.63 11.12 6.63
CA PRO A 175 -9.75 12.30 7.50
C PRO A 175 -9.57 11.96 8.98
N ARG A 176 -9.88 10.73 9.40
CA ARG A 176 -9.70 10.29 10.79
C ARG A 176 -8.24 10.03 11.12
N GLN A 177 -7.51 9.39 10.22
CA GLN A 177 -6.07 9.18 10.34
C GLN A 177 -5.34 10.53 10.46
N LEU A 178 -5.65 11.50 9.59
CA LEU A 178 -5.08 12.85 9.68
C LEU A 178 -5.42 13.54 11.01
N ARG A 179 -6.67 13.45 11.46
CA ARG A 179 -7.11 14.03 12.74
C ARG A 179 -6.38 13.40 13.93
N ASN A 180 -6.19 12.08 13.94
CA ASN A 180 -5.47 11.38 15.00
C ASN A 180 -3.99 11.75 15.00
N ALA A 181 -3.34 11.72 13.83
CA ALA A 181 -1.96 12.16 13.68
C ALA A 181 -1.75 13.58 14.23
N TYR A 182 -2.65 14.51 13.88
CA TYR A 182 -2.61 15.89 14.37
C TYR A 182 -2.79 15.99 15.90
N ARG A 183 -3.65 15.17 16.49
CA ARG A 183 -3.87 15.16 17.94
C ARG A 183 -2.65 14.65 18.70
N ILE A 184 -1.98 13.62 18.18
CA ILE A 184 -0.84 12.97 18.86
C ILE A 184 0.46 13.74 18.62
N ARG A 185 0.69 14.23 17.40
CA ARG A 185 1.94 14.91 17.00
C ARG A 185 1.66 16.19 16.21
N LYS A 186 0.92 17.10 16.83
CA LYS A 186 0.49 18.40 16.25
C LYS A 186 1.57 19.10 15.44
N LYS A 187 2.79 19.24 16.00
CA LYS A 187 3.91 19.92 15.32
C LYS A 187 4.34 19.19 14.04
N ASP A 188 4.60 17.89 14.13
CA ASP A 188 5.09 17.09 13.01
C ASP A 188 4.05 16.98 11.89
N THR A 189 2.77 16.82 12.25
CA THR A 189 1.66 16.79 11.29
C THR A 189 1.42 18.16 10.66
N THR A 190 1.53 19.26 11.40
CA THR A 190 1.42 20.62 10.84
C THR A 190 2.51 20.88 9.81
N ILE A 191 3.76 20.51 10.12
CA ILE A 191 4.88 20.64 9.15
C ILE A 191 4.59 19.80 7.91
N SER A 192 4.13 18.57 8.08
CA SER A 192 3.79 17.67 6.96
C SER A 192 2.74 18.30 6.03
N ILE A 193 1.64 18.81 6.60
CA ILE A 193 0.58 19.50 5.86
C ILE A 193 1.13 20.74 5.13
N LEU A 194 1.93 21.57 5.80
CA LEU A 194 2.48 22.79 5.20
C LEU A 194 3.40 22.47 4.01
N VAL A 195 4.22 21.41 4.10
CA VAL A 195 5.08 20.96 3.00
C VAL A 195 4.24 20.45 1.83
N GLU A 196 3.21 19.66 2.09
CA GLU A 196 2.28 19.17 1.05
C GLU A 196 1.53 20.33 0.38
N LEU A 197 1.03 21.30 1.15
CA LEU A 197 0.37 22.49 0.62
C LEU A 197 1.33 23.37 -0.21
N ALA A 198 2.57 23.54 0.23
CA ALA A 198 3.58 24.27 -0.52
C ALA A 198 3.91 23.59 -1.86
N LEU A 199 4.01 22.25 -1.87
CA LEU A 199 4.17 21.48 -3.10
C LEU A 199 2.97 21.63 -4.04
N LEU A 200 1.75 21.54 -3.52
CA LEU A 200 0.55 21.73 -4.33
C LEU A 200 0.45 23.15 -4.90
N ALA A 201 0.76 24.17 -4.10
CA ALA A 201 0.77 25.55 -4.53
C ALA A 201 1.83 25.80 -5.61
N SER A 202 3.03 25.21 -5.51
CA SER A 202 4.07 25.35 -6.52
C SER A 202 3.70 24.68 -7.84
N LEU A 203 3.10 23.49 -7.78
CA LEU A 203 2.58 22.80 -8.97
C LEU A 203 1.45 23.59 -9.64
N ALA A 204 0.53 24.15 -8.85
CA ALA A 204 -0.55 24.98 -9.38
C ALA A 204 -0.03 26.29 -10.01
N ALA A 205 0.98 26.91 -9.40
CA ALA A 205 1.63 28.10 -9.94
C ALA A 205 2.39 27.81 -11.25
N TRP A 206 2.97 26.61 -11.38
CA TRP A 206 3.60 26.16 -12.61
C TRP A 206 2.58 25.86 -13.71
N GLY A 207 1.43 25.29 -13.34
CA GLY A 207 0.28 25.15 -14.23
C GLY A 207 -0.72 24.11 -13.73
N LEU A 208 -2.01 24.38 -13.97
CA LEU A 208 -3.09 23.49 -13.54
C LEU A 208 -2.95 22.02 -13.99
N PRO A 209 -2.42 21.70 -15.19
CA PRO A 209 -2.16 20.30 -15.57
C PRO A 209 -1.17 19.58 -14.66
N TYR A 210 -0.14 20.26 -14.15
CA TYR A 210 0.84 19.66 -13.23
C TYR A 210 0.19 19.34 -11.89
N PHE A 211 -0.59 20.29 -11.35
CA PHE A 211 -1.40 20.08 -10.16
C PHE A 211 -2.38 18.91 -10.35
N ALA A 212 -3.13 18.89 -11.46
CA ALA A 212 -4.14 17.86 -11.74
C ALA A 212 -3.52 16.47 -11.90
N ALA A 213 -2.41 16.34 -12.62
CA ALA A 213 -1.69 15.06 -12.74
C ALA A 213 -1.18 14.56 -11.39
N PHE A 214 -0.59 15.45 -10.59
CA PHE A 214 -0.01 15.10 -9.29
C PHE A 214 -1.08 14.71 -8.27
N VAL A 215 -2.18 15.46 -8.18
CA VAL A 215 -3.33 15.12 -7.32
C VAL A 215 -4.00 13.84 -7.79
N GLY A 216 -4.15 13.66 -9.11
CA GLY A 216 -4.74 12.46 -9.69
C GLY A 216 -3.95 11.20 -9.35
N GLN A 217 -2.63 11.21 -9.50
CA GLN A 217 -1.80 10.05 -9.14
C GLN A 217 -1.78 9.81 -7.62
N ALA A 218 -1.71 10.88 -6.82
CA ALA A 218 -1.70 10.78 -5.36
C ALA A 218 -3.00 10.15 -4.85
N PHE A 219 -4.14 10.55 -5.40
CA PHE A 219 -5.44 9.96 -5.07
C PHE A 219 -5.48 8.45 -5.34
N VAL A 220 -4.93 8.00 -6.47
CA VAL A 220 -4.87 6.57 -6.81
C VAL A 220 -3.95 5.81 -5.86
N ALA A 221 -2.79 6.39 -5.52
CA ALA A 221 -1.85 5.78 -4.57
C ALA A 221 -2.46 5.67 -3.16
N ILE A 222 -3.14 6.73 -2.67
CA ILE A 222 -3.86 6.73 -1.39
C ILE A 222 -5.00 5.71 -1.42
N TYR A 223 -5.73 5.62 -2.53
CA TYR A 223 -6.77 4.60 -2.69
C TYR A 223 -6.20 3.18 -2.53
N LEU A 224 -5.05 2.88 -3.16
CA LEU A 224 -4.40 1.57 -3.01
C LEU A 224 -3.95 1.30 -1.58
N LEU A 225 -3.39 2.30 -0.89
CA LEU A 225 -3.00 2.21 0.52
C LEU A 225 -4.22 1.84 1.39
N GLU A 226 -5.30 2.60 1.29
CA GLU A 226 -6.50 2.37 2.10
C GLU A 226 -7.25 1.10 1.70
N PHE A 227 -7.19 0.71 0.43
CA PHE A 227 -7.70 -0.58 -0.02
C PHE A 227 -6.95 -1.73 0.68
N VAL A 228 -5.62 -1.64 0.79
CA VAL A 228 -4.82 -2.66 1.49
C VAL A 228 -5.16 -2.71 2.98
N ASN A 229 -5.21 -1.56 3.66
CA ASN A 229 -5.66 -1.49 5.06
C ASN A 229 -7.07 -2.09 5.22
N PHE A 230 -7.98 -1.76 4.29
CA PHE A 230 -9.35 -2.23 4.30
C PHE A 230 -9.43 -3.76 4.27
N ILE A 231 -8.75 -4.42 3.33
CA ILE A 231 -8.80 -5.88 3.22
C ILE A 231 -8.08 -6.59 4.36
N GLN A 232 -7.01 -5.99 4.89
CA GLN A 232 -6.20 -6.54 5.98
C GLN A 232 -6.93 -6.57 7.33
N HIS A 233 -7.88 -5.66 7.54
CA HIS A 233 -8.61 -5.52 8.81
C HIS A 233 -10.11 -5.70 8.69
N HIS A 234 -10.62 -6.23 7.56
CA HIS A 234 -12.06 -6.33 7.35
C HIS A 234 -12.73 -7.36 8.26
N GLY A 235 -13.70 -6.95 9.06
CA GLY A 235 -14.49 -7.82 9.92
C GLY A 235 -13.79 -8.31 11.19
N LEU A 236 -12.47 -8.11 11.30
CA LEU A 236 -11.70 -8.58 12.44
C LEU A 236 -11.66 -7.49 13.51
N GLU A 237 -12.18 -7.82 14.69
CA GLU A 237 -12.17 -6.95 15.86
C GLU A 237 -11.65 -7.75 17.05
N ARG A 238 -10.98 -7.05 17.97
CA ARG A 238 -10.55 -7.56 19.26
C ARG A 238 -11.17 -6.76 20.40
N GLY A 239 -11.39 -7.42 21.53
CA GLY A 239 -11.88 -6.77 22.74
C GLY A 239 -10.97 -5.63 23.23
N GLU A 240 -11.52 -4.71 24.04
CA GLU A 240 -10.75 -3.58 24.58
C GLU A 240 -9.58 -4.04 25.46
N ASP A 241 -9.77 -5.14 26.21
CA ASP A 241 -8.76 -5.74 27.08
C ASP A 241 -8.05 -6.95 26.43
N GLU A 242 -8.46 -7.32 25.22
CA GLU A 242 -7.89 -8.47 24.52
C GLU A 242 -6.49 -8.16 23.99
N ARG A 243 -5.56 -9.07 24.24
CA ARG A 243 -4.20 -8.97 23.70
C ARG A 243 -4.21 -9.18 22.19
N PRO A 244 -3.47 -8.36 21.43
CA PRO A 244 -3.34 -8.57 19.99
C PRO A 244 -2.71 -9.94 19.69
N ASN A 245 -3.26 -10.66 18.72
CA ASN A 245 -2.81 -11.98 18.27
C ASN A 245 -3.00 -12.08 16.74
N ALA A 246 -2.47 -13.13 16.11
CA ALA A 246 -2.47 -13.25 14.65
C ALA A 246 -3.85 -13.33 14.00
N GLY A 247 -4.89 -13.72 14.75
CA GLY A 247 -6.28 -13.80 14.27
C GLY A 247 -6.96 -12.45 14.03
N HIS A 248 -6.33 -11.34 14.43
CA HIS A 248 -6.87 -9.99 14.29
C HIS A 248 -6.47 -9.27 12.98
N ALA A 249 -5.78 -9.97 12.07
CA ALA A 249 -5.39 -9.46 10.76
C ALA A 249 -5.50 -10.58 9.72
N TRP A 250 -5.94 -10.23 8.53
CA TRP A 250 -5.93 -11.14 7.40
C TRP A 250 -4.52 -11.28 6.81
N GLU A 251 -4.20 -12.49 6.37
CA GLU A 251 -2.98 -12.77 5.62
C GLU A 251 -3.29 -13.31 4.22
N SER A 252 -2.37 -13.12 3.28
CA SER A 252 -2.33 -13.89 2.04
C SER A 252 -0.96 -14.52 1.84
N ARG A 253 -0.97 -15.81 1.56
CA ARG A 253 0.22 -16.62 1.27
C ARG A 253 0.51 -16.76 -0.23
N THR A 254 -0.22 -16.04 -1.10
CA THR A 254 -0.01 -16.12 -2.55
C THR A 254 1.36 -15.56 -2.93
N ARG A 255 2.13 -16.32 -3.71
CA ARG A 255 3.53 -16.01 -3.98
C ARG A 255 3.70 -14.70 -4.75
N TRP A 256 2.84 -14.47 -5.74
CA TRP A 256 2.94 -13.28 -6.58
C TRP A 256 2.75 -12.01 -5.76
N SER A 257 1.63 -11.89 -5.03
CA SER A 257 1.41 -10.78 -4.10
C SER A 257 2.55 -10.60 -3.10
N ARG A 258 3.08 -11.68 -2.52
CA ARG A 258 4.20 -11.61 -1.58
C ARG A 258 5.45 -11.02 -2.23
N TYR A 259 5.84 -11.48 -3.42
CA TYR A 259 7.07 -11.01 -4.06
C TYR A 259 6.95 -9.58 -4.61
N THR A 260 5.80 -9.22 -5.17
CA THR A 260 5.61 -7.88 -5.73
C THR A 260 5.32 -6.81 -4.68
N LEU A 261 4.82 -7.20 -3.50
CA LEU A 261 4.47 -6.29 -2.41
C LEU A 261 5.37 -6.48 -1.17
N MET A 262 6.60 -6.96 -1.36
CA MET A 262 7.62 -7.07 -0.30
C MET A 262 7.05 -7.73 0.96
N ASN A 263 6.49 -8.93 0.85
CA ASN A 263 5.85 -9.72 1.92
C ASN A 263 4.81 -8.98 2.79
N LEU A 264 4.35 -7.78 2.41
CA LEU A 264 3.26 -7.07 3.09
C LEU A 264 2.01 -7.95 3.35
N PRO A 265 1.66 -8.91 2.46
CA PRO A 265 0.58 -9.86 2.72
C PRO A 265 0.71 -10.72 3.99
N LEU A 266 1.90 -10.83 4.60
CA LEU A 266 2.11 -11.48 5.91
C LEU A 266 1.86 -10.48 7.05
N HIS A 267 0.66 -9.89 7.04
CA HIS A 267 0.33 -8.69 7.80
C HIS A 267 0.20 -8.94 9.31
N ALA A 268 -0.27 -10.12 9.72
CA ALA A 268 -0.36 -10.43 11.14
C ALA A 268 1.02 -10.44 11.79
N ALA A 269 2.02 -11.02 11.12
CA ALA A 269 3.42 -10.98 11.55
C ALA A 269 3.95 -9.56 11.75
N HIS A 270 3.61 -8.67 10.82
CA HIS A 270 3.99 -7.27 10.88
C HIS A 270 3.39 -6.56 12.11
N HIS A 271 2.12 -6.77 12.41
CA HIS A 271 1.50 -6.16 13.60
C HIS A 271 1.95 -6.76 14.92
N LEU A 272 2.32 -8.04 14.95
CA LEU A 272 2.90 -8.66 16.12
C LEU A 272 4.29 -8.09 16.44
N ARG A 273 5.06 -7.73 15.41
CA ARG A 273 6.37 -7.09 15.58
C ARG A 273 6.74 -6.20 14.39
N SER A 274 6.34 -4.94 14.44
CA SER A 274 6.49 -3.96 13.34
C SER A 274 7.94 -3.55 13.04
N SER A 275 8.88 -3.90 13.91
CA SER A 275 10.32 -3.70 13.69
C SER A 275 10.97 -4.82 12.87
N THR A 276 10.20 -5.85 12.51
CA THR A 276 10.69 -6.97 11.70
C THR A 276 10.73 -6.55 10.24
N PRO A 277 11.90 -6.56 9.58
CA PRO A 277 12.00 -6.31 8.15
C PRO A 277 11.14 -7.29 7.35
N TYR A 278 10.66 -6.85 6.20
CA TYR A 278 9.70 -7.61 5.40
C TYR A 278 10.17 -9.02 5.00
N GLU A 279 11.46 -9.22 4.78
CA GLU A 279 12.03 -10.52 4.43
C GLU A 279 11.95 -11.53 5.60
N ARG A 280 11.85 -11.04 6.84
CA ARG A 280 11.77 -11.86 8.05
C ARG A 280 10.34 -12.12 8.53
N LEU A 281 9.32 -11.60 7.84
CA LEU A 281 7.92 -11.86 8.17
C LEU A 281 7.59 -13.34 7.95
N ARG A 282 6.78 -13.91 8.85
CA ARG A 282 6.44 -15.34 8.85
C ARG A 282 4.92 -15.51 8.83
N PRO A 283 4.38 -16.48 8.11
CA PRO A 283 2.95 -16.77 8.16
C PRO A 283 2.55 -17.32 9.53
N TYR A 284 1.33 -17.00 9.97
CA TYR A 284 0.69 -17.56 11.17
C TYR A 284 -0.52 -18.39 10.78
N ASP A 285 -0.64 -19.62 11.30
CA ASP A 285 -1.76 -20.50 10.97
C ASP A 285 -3.07 -20.05 11.62
N GLU A 286 -2.99 -19.29 12.72
CA GLU A 286 -4.15 -18.69 13.37
C GLU A 286 -4.67 -17.44 12.62
N SER A 287 -3.88 -16.88 11.69
CA SER A 287 -4.32 -15.73 10.91
C SER A 287 -5.29 -16.16 9.80
N PRO A 288 -6.49 -15.55 9.73
CA PRO A 288 -7.45 -15.87 8.69
C PRO A 288 -6.88 -15.53 7.30
N GLN A 289 -7.11 -16.40 6.33
CA GLN A 289 -6.55 -16.25 4.98
C GLN A 289 -7.51 -15.48 4.07
N LEU A 290 -6.99 -14.53 3.29
CA LEU A 290 -7.79 -13.86 2.26
C LEU A 290 -8.30 -14.88 1.22
N PRO A 291 -9.51 -14.69 0.67
CA PRO A 291 -10.06 -15.55 -0.38
C PRO A 291 -9.21 -15.64 -1.66
N GLY A 292 -8.33 -14.66 -1.87
CA GLY A 292 -7.40 -14.59 -2.98
C GLY A 292 -6.23 -13.66 -2.66
N GLY A 293 -5.30 -13.52 -3.60
CA GLY A 293 -4.20 -12.58 -3.44
C GLY A 293 -4.63 -11.12 -3.62
N TYR A 294 -3.76 -10.18 -3.27
CA TYR A 294 -4.11 -8.75 -3.15
C TYR A 294 -4.65 -8.17 -4.46
N TYR A 295 -4.09 -8.58 -5.60
CA TYR A 295 -4.54 -8.11 -6.91
C TYR A 295 -5.93 -8.62 -7.30
N GLN A 296 -6.29 -9.83 -6.87
CA GLN A 296 -7.64 -10.37 -7.07
C GLN A 296 -8.63 -9.69 -6.11
N MET A 297 -8.22 -9.50 -4.86
CA MET A 297 -9.02 -8.84 -3.85
C MET A 297 -9.35 -7.40 -4.21
N PHE A 298 -8.49 -6.73 -5.01
CA PHE A 298 -8.78 -5.40 -5.55
C PHE A 298 -10.10 -5.38 -6.32
N TRP A 299 -10.26 -6.28 -7.30
CA TRP A 299 -11.47 -6.37 -8.11
C TRP A 299 -12.68 -6.82 -7.29
N ILE A 300 -12.48 -7.78 -6.38
CA ILE A 300 -13.56 -8.28 -5.52
C ILE A 300 -14.09 -7.16 -4.61
N ALA A 301 -13.21 -6.35 -4.02
CA ALA A 301 -13.58 -5.27 -3.11
C ALA A 301 -14.41 -4.16 -3.78
N LEU A 302 -14.28 -3.98 -5.10
CA LEU A 302 -15.12 -3.07 -5.88
C LEU A 302 -16.58 -3.53 -5.98
N ILE A 303 -16.89 -4.77 -5.59
CA ILE A 303 -18.24 -5.33 -5.55
C ILE A 303 -18.57 -5.69 -4.09
N PRO A 304 -19.01 -4.71 -3.25
CA PRO A 304 -19.11 -4.91 -1.81
C PRO A 304 -19.94 -6.13 -1.37
N PRO A 305 -21.09 -6.45 -1.99
CA PRO A 305 -21.84 -7.66 -1.62
C PRO A 305 -21.05 -8.96 -1.84
N LEU A 306 -20.30 -9.05 -2.94
CA LEU A 306 -19.46 -10.20 -3.25
C LEU A 306 -18.28 -10.30 -2.27
N PHE A 307 -17.60 -9.17 -2.05
CA PHE A 307 -16.48 -9.08 -1.11
C PHE A 307 -16.88 -9.54 0.29
N ASN A 308 -17.95 -8.97 0.86
CA ASN A 308 -18.39 -9.32 2.21
C ASN A 308 -18.73 -10.81 2.33
N ARG A 309 -19.41 -11.38 1.32
CA ARG A 309 -19.78 -12.80 1.32
C ARG A 309 -18.55 -13.72 1.28
N LEU A 310 -17.53 -13.39 0.48
CA LEU A 310 -16.30 -14.18 0.38
C LEU A 310 -15.45 -14.06 1.64
N MET A 311 -15.31 -12.86 2.20
CA MET A 311 -14.58 -12.64 3.45
C MET A 311 -15.23 -13.40 4.62
N GLN A 312 -16.55 -13.33 4.77
CA GLN A 312 -17.28 -14.10 5.80
C GLN A 312 -17.11 -15.61 5.61
N LYS A 313 -17.20 -16.10 4.36
CA LYS A 313 -16.95 -17.51 4.07
C LYS A 313 -15.55 -17.92 4.50
N SER A 314 -14.54 -17.11 4.22
CA SER A 314 -13.14 -17.41 4.60
C SER A 314 -12.95 -17.42 6.11
N ALA A 315 -13.50 -16.43 6.82
CA ALA A 315 -13.43 -16.34 8.28
C ALA A 315 -14.01 -17.59 8.97
N ASN A 316 -15.13 -18.12 8.44
CA ASN A 316 -15.75 -19.33 8.97
C ASN A 316 -14.92 -20.60 8.72
N HIS A 317 -14.13 -20.66 7.64
CA HIS A 317 -13.29 -21.82 7.32
C HIS A 317 -11.99 -21.84 8.11
N SER A 318 -11.45 -20.66 8.47
CA SER A 318 -10.20 -20.54 9.24
C SER A 318 -10.34 -20.88 10.73
N GLY A 319 -11.48 -21.44 11.17
CA GLY A 319 -11.80 -21.65 12.58
C GLY A 319 -12.35 -20.37 13.17
N GLY A 320 -13.68 -20.29 13.26
CA GLY A 320 -14.41 -19.05 13.50
C GLY A 320 -13.89 -18.24 14.69
N VAL A 321 -13.36 -17.05 14.39
CA VAL A 321 -13.40 -15.92 15.32
C VAL A 321 -14.89 -15.54 15.41
N GLY A 322 -15.60 -16.27 16.25
CA GLY A 322 -17.04 -16.17 16.44
C GLY A 322 -17.39 -14.77 16.91
N GLY A 323 -18.21 -14.09 16.11
CA GLY A 323 -18.96 -12.93 16.57
C GLY A 323 -19.84 -13.33 17.76
N ALA A 324 -19.75 -12.51 18.80
CA ALA A 324 -20.88 -12.18 19.65
C ALA A 324 -21.48 -10.86 19.15
#